data_AF-A0AAI9R7P1-F1
#
_entry.id   AF-A0AAI9R7P1-F1
#
_cell.length_a   1.000
_cell.length_b   1.000
_cell.length_c   1.000
_cell.angle_alpha   90.00
_cell.angle_beta   90.00
_cell.angle_gamma   90.00
#
_symmetry.space_group_name_H-M   'P 1'
#
loop_
_entity.id
_entity.type
_entity.pdbx_description
1 polymer ?
#
loop_
_entity_poly.entity_id
_entity_poly.type
_entity_poly.pdbx_seq_one_letter_code
_entity_poly.pdbx_strand_id
1 'polypeptide(L)'
;MEDYLHECLDLLQRAGDDVGRRRKAIQRPRAWSLLPFEWRALAFLAANKAAPEGVGVDGGVGRDRSRPQRIGRRGGRGRVKSMDDRLAGPSDALASDASAAYKLAVLCAHKGKLGTSWDSSLDSKMMGLRSECEEGIHPVWRMLAREAPLIAEMAQFPIIESADRDIDSGDWVDAACFDPLDRARLREWLSMELPFTTNSEQDHALQSIRQDLTGGRTRPGMWMRWMRPSLRELSGEGALLEGILLASVSEDTAIEVLGSLKGGAISELANRHSMLIGIRSGDFSEWRACANQEGADELSEALRVSAWRNVESCSVELSTTDLLNGVEVLSRVGESLPSPLRWKVASSLVSQGNMDEALGFAEGAVFSNGEHASTALDILSEVESEILTRGLHESIVSMDESGL
;
A
#
# COMPACT_ATOMS: atom_id res chain seq x y z
N MET A 1 -18.02 -0.71 1.71
CA MET A 1 -18.89 -0.05 0.70
C MET A 1 -20.06 0.68 1.36
N GLU A 2 -20.82 0.00 2.22
CA GLU A 2 -21.95 0.58 2.94
C GLU A 2 -21.51 1.69 3.92
N ASP A 3 -20.36 1.54 4.57
CA ASP A 3 -19.76 2.58 5.43
C ASP A 3 -19.40 3.85 4.66
N TYR A 4 -18.79 3.71 3.47
CA TYR A 4 -18.50 4.85 2.60
C TYR A 4 -19.76 5.57 2.15
N LEU A 5 -20.83 4.82 1.84
CA LEU A 5 -22.11 5.41 1.50
C LEU A 5 -22.71 6.13 2.71
N HIS A 6 -22.60 5.56 3.91
CA HIS A 6 -23.07 6.17 5.16
C HIS A 6 -22.39 7.53 5.40
N GLU A 7 -21.07 7.59 5.33
CA GLU A 7 -20.29 8.81 5.50
C GLU A 7 -20.69 9.89 4.47
N CYS A 8 -20.93 9.50 3.21
CA CYS A 8 -21.43 10.42 2.19
C CYS A 8 -22.82 10.99 2.54
N LEU A 9 -23.71 10.18 3.11
CA LEU A 9 -25.09 10.58 3.40
C LEU A 9 -25.24 11.34 4.72
N ASP A 10 -24.35 11.16 5.69
CA ASP A 10 -24.38 11.85 6.99
C ASP A 10 -24.43 13.38 6.86
N LEU A 11 -23.85 13.93 5.80
CA LEU A 11 -23.86 15.37 5.53
C LEU A 11 -25.19 15.90 4.96
N LEU A 12 -26.11 15.02 4.54
CA LEU A 12 -27.39 15.44 3.95
C LEU A 12 -28.28 16.17 4.94
N GLN A 13 -28.33 15.74 6.20
CA GLN A 13 -29.15 16.39 7.23
C GLN A 13 -28.73 17.85 7.44
N ARG A 14 -27.42 18.13 7.39
CA ARG A 14 -26.86 19.47 7.54
C ARG A 14 -27.02 20.35 6.28
N ALA A 15 -27.22 19.73 5.12
CA ALA A 15 -27.34 20.44 3.84
C ALA A 15 -28.74 21.04 3.59
N GLY A 16 -29.74 20.67 4.39
CA GLY A 16 -31.13 21.10 4.23
C GLY A 16 -31.82 20.47 3.03
N ASP A 17 -32.80 21.18 2.46
CA ASP A 17 -33.69 20.66 1.40
C ASP A 17 -33.29 21.03 -0.04
N ASP A 18 -32.35 21.96 -0.20
CA ASP A 18 -31.90 22.38 -1.53
C ASP A 18 -31.09 21.27 -2.23
N VAL A 19 -31.60 20.78 -3.36
CA VAL A 19 -31.00 19.66 -4.12
C VAL A 19 -29.57 19.98 -4.55
N GLY A 20 -29.27 21.22 -4.94
CA GLY A 20 -27.93 21.63 -5.34
C GLY A 20 -26.91 21.54 -4.20
N ARG A 21 -27.27 22.04 -3.01
CA ARG A 21 -26.46 21.95 -1.80
C ARG A 21 -26.29 20.50 -1.33
N ARG A 22 -27.36 19.71 -1.34
CA ARG A 22 -27.33 18.28 -0.99
C ARG A 22 -26.40 17.48 -1.89
N ARG A 23 -26.49 17.68 -3.22
CA ARG A 23 -25.57 17.05 -4.19
C ARG A 23 -24.11 17.43 -3.95
N LYS A 24 -23.84 18.69 -3.58
CA LYS A 24 -22.48 19.13 -3.23
C LYS A 24 -22.03 18.51 -1.90
N ALA A 25 -22.93 18.37 -0.93
CA ALA A 25 -22.62 17.82 0.39
C ALA A 25 -22.15 16.36 0.31
N ILE A 26 -22.87 15.50 -0.41
CA ILE A 26 -22.51 14.07 -0.55
C ILE A 26 -21.16 13.83 -1.26
N GLN A 27 -20.67 14.82 -2.01
CA GLN A 27 -19.41 14.76 -2.76
C GLN A 27 -18.20 15.26 -1.97
N ARG A 28 -18.41 15.84 -0.78
CA ARG A 28 -17.32 16.39 0.05
C ARG A 28 -16.45 15.32 0.72
N PRO A 29 -17.01 14.24 1.30
CA PRO A 29 -16.20 13.24 2.00
C PRO A 29 -15.27 12.48 1.06
N ARG A 30 -14.13 12.00 1.58
CA ARG A 30 -13.20 11.17 0.78
C ARG A 30 -13.82 9.87 0.33
N ALA A 31 -14.70 9.30 1.15
CA ALA A 31 -15.55 8.16 0.81
C ALA A 31 -16.20 8.28 -0.58
N TRP A 32 -16.56 9.50 -1.03
CA TRP A 32 -17.14 9.72 -2.36
C TRP A 32 -16.27 9.19 -3.50
N SER A 33 -14.96 9.42 -3.42
CA SER A 33 -13.99 8.99 -4.42
C SER A 33 -13.79 7.48 -4.45
N LEU A 34 -14.03 6.80 -3.32
CA LEU A 34 -13.95 5.35 -3.16
C LEU A 34 -15.20 4.63 -3.69
N LEU A 35 -16.36 5.30 -3.71
CA LEU A 35 -17.59 4.71 -4.25
C LEU A 35 -17.51 4.51 -5.77
N PRO A 36 -17.88 3.34 -6.32
CA PRO A 36 -18.07 3.15 -7.75
C PRO A 36 -19.36 3.85 -8.22
N PHE A 37 -19.56 3.94 -9.52
CA PHE A 37 -20.61 4.79 -10.10
C PHE A 37 -22.03 4.41 -9.70
N GLU A 38 -22.27 3.11 -9.48
CA GLU A 38 -23.56 2.54 -9.12
C GLU A 38 -23.96 2.95 -7.70
N TRP A 39 -23.00 2.97 -6.77
CA TRP A 39 -23.21 3.41 -5.39
C TRP A 39 -23.32 4.93 -5.29
N ARG A 40 -22.55 5.66 -6.10
CA ARG A 40 -22.71 7.11 -6.27
C ARG A 40 -24.13 7.45 -6.75
N ALA A 41 -24.71 6.64 -7.64
CA ALA A 41 -26.09 6.84 -8.10
C ALA A 41 -27.10 6.71 -6.95
N LEU A 42 -26.92 5.74 -6.04
CA LEU A 42 -27.76 5.60 -4.84
C LEU A 42 -27.70 6.85 -3.95
N ALA A 43 -26.50 7.39 -3.70
CA ALA A 43 -26.35 8.64 -2.94
C ALA A 43 -27.07 9.83 -3.61
N PHE A 44 -27.05 9.89 -4.95
CA PHE A 44 -27.77 10.91 -5.71
C PHE A 44 -29.29 10.75 -5.62
N LEU A 45 -29.84 9.53 -5.54
CA LEU A 45 -31.28 9.31 -5.29
C LEU A 45 -31.72 9.96 -3.98
N ALA A 46 -30.92 9.82 -2.91
CA ALA A 46 -31.16 10.48 -1.62
C ALA A 46 -30.98 12.00 -1.67
N ALA A 47 -29.94 12.49 -2.34
CA ALA A 47 -29.74 13.94 -2.51
C ALA A 47 -30.90 14.58 -3.28
N ASN A 48 -31.50 13.86 -4.23
CA ASN A 48 -32.62 14.30 -5.07
C ASN A 48 -34.01 14.06 -4.47
N LYS A 49 -34.11 13.38 -3.32
CA LYS A 49 -35.39 12.92 -2.74
C LYS A 49 -36.25 12.17 -3.75
N ALA A 50 -35.63 11.22 -4.45
CA ALA A 50 -36.26 10.52 -5.56
C ALA A 50 -37.50 9.73 -5.09
N ALA A 51 -38.63 9.97 -5.73
CA ALA A 51 -39.92 9.37 -5.42
C ALA A 51 -40.46 8.54 -6.61
N PRO A 52 -41.37 7.58 -6.37
CA PRO A 52 -42.01 6.81 -7.43
C PRO A 52 -42.68 7.71 -8.47
N GLU A 53 -42.71 7.27 -9.73
CA GLU A 53 -43.51 7.96 -10.73
C GLU A 53 -44.99 7.83 -10.37
N GLY A 54 -45.59 8.91 -9.87
CA GLY A 54 -47.00 8.94 -9.53
C GLY A 54 -47.86 8.71 -10.77
N VAL A 55 -48.82 7.78 -10.68
CA VAL A 55 -49.95 7.73 -11.61
C VAL A 55 -50.70 9.05 -11.42
N GLY A 56 -50.78 9.86 -12.47
CA GLY A 56 -51.25 11.24 -12.40
C GLY A 56 -52.60 11.38 -11.69
N VAL A 57 -52.61 12.16 -10.62
CA VAL A 57 -53.82 12.82 -10.12
C VAL A 57 -53.57 14.31 -10.27
N ASP A 58 -54.35 14.92 -11.15
CA ASP A 58 -54.34 16.33 -11.47
C ASP A 58 -54.65 17.14 -10.20
N GLY A 59 -53.77 18.09 -9.84
CA GLY A 59 -53.88 18.86 -8.60
C GLY A 59 -52.58 19.62 -8.31
N GLY A 60 -52.43 20.78 -8.93
CA GLY A 60 -51.17 21.52 -9.03
C GLY A 60 -50.56 22.02 -7.72
N VAL A 61 -49.23 21.93 -7.64
CA VAL A 61 -48.29 23.06 -7.55
C VAL A 61 -47.02 22.59 -8.24
N GLY A 62 -46.51 23.38 -9.20
CA GLY A 62 -45.43 22.99 -10.11
C GLY A 62 -44.18 22.45 -9.41
N ARG A 63 -43.99 21.13 -9.45
CA ARG A 63 -42.66 20.52 -9.39
C ARG A 63 -42.09 20.54 -10.80
N ASP A 64 -41.53 21.66 -11.19
CA ASP A 64 -40.58 21.69 -12.30
C ASP A 64 -39.44 20.74 -11.94
N ARG A 65 -39.50 19.51 -12.47
CA ARG A 65 -38.29 18.71 -12.65
C ARG A 65 -37.32 19.65 -13.37
N SER A 66 -36.19 20.00 -12.76
CA SER A 66 -35.10 20.70 -13.44
C SER A 66 -34.70 19.86 -14.65
N ARG A 67 -35.36 20.11 -15.79
CA ARG A 67 -34.94 19.61 -17.10
C ARG A 67 -33.49 20.06 -17.22
N PRO A 68 -32.54 19.15 -17.50
CA PRO A 68 -31.17 19.57 -17.71
C PRO A 68 -31.18 20.64 -18.79
N GLN A 69 -30.84 21.87 -18.42
CA GLN A 69 -30.71 22.97 -19.35
C GLN A 69 -29.79 22.46 -20.46
N ARG A 70 -30.30 22.46 -21.69
CA ARG A 70 -29.46 22.32 -22.88
C ARG A 70 -28.40 23.42 -22.77
N ILE A 71 -27.20 23.04 -22.33
CA ILE A 71 -26.02 23.88 -22.48
C ILE A 71 -25.71 23.87 -23.98
N GLY A 72 -26.35 24.79 -24.68
CA GLY A 72 -25.98 25.12 -26.05
C GLY A 72 -24.75 26.01 -26.00
N ARG A 73 -23.62 25.49 -26.48
CA ARG A 73 -22.79 26.08 -27.57
C ARG A 73 -21.35 25.54 -27.54
N ARG A 74 -21.15 24.34 -28.09
CA ARG A 74 -20.11 23.96 -29.09
C ARG A 74 -19.89 22.43 -29.05
N GLY A 75 -20.23 21.75 -30.15
CA GLY A 75 -19.85 20.37 -30.41
C GLY A 75 -20.72 19.32 -29.72
N GLY A 76 -21.49 18.57 -30.49
CA GLY A 76 -22.37 17.52 -29.99
C GLY A 76 -21.66 16.51 -29.09
N ARG A 77 -22.13 16.43 -27.84
CA ARG A 77 -22.03 15.21 -27.03
C ARG A 77 -23.47 14.93 -26.58
N GLY A 78 -23.90 13.67 -26.72
CA GLY A 78 -25.27 13.22 -26.51
C GLY A 78 -25.84 13.59 -25.13
N ARG A 79 -27.11 13.25 -24.87
CA ARG A 79 -27.76 13.40 -23.55
C ARG A 79 -26.77 12.96 -22.46
N VAL A 80 -26.26 13.90 -21.68
CA VAL A 80 -25.43 13.57 -20.51
C VAL A 80 -26.36 12.80 -19.57
N LYS A 81 -26.18 11.48 -19.48
CA LYS A 81 -26.89 10.64 -18.51
C LYS A 81 -26.66 11.26 -17.13
N SER A 82 -27.73 11.52 -16.37
CA SER A 82 -27.58 12.01 -14.99
C SER A 82 -26.82 10.95 -14.18
N MET A 83 -26.17 11.33 -13.08
CA MET A 83 -25.55 10.34 -12.19
C MET A 83 -26.60 9.34 -11.67
N ASP A 84 -27.86 9.75 -11.54
CA ASP A 84 -29.01 8.88 -11.20
C ASP A 84 -29.30 7.77 -12.22
N ASP A 85 -28.88 7.97 -13.47
CA ASP A 85 -29.06 7.02 -14.59
C ASP A 85 -27.93 5.99 -14.65
N ARG A 86 -26.95 6.09 -13.73
CA ARG A 86 -25.82 5.16 -13.59
C ARG A 86 -26.03 4.09 -12.52
N LEU A 87 -27.26 3.98 -12.00
CA LEU A 87 -27.63 2.88 -11.12
C LEU A 87 -27.41 1.54 -11.83
N ALA A 88 -26.90 0.54 -11.12
CA ALA A 88 -26.70 -0.82 -11.65
C ALA A 88 -28.01 -1.35 -12.26
N GLY A 89 -27.91 -2.11 -13.36
CA GLY A 89 -29.08 -2.80 -13.92
C GLY A 89 -29.62 -3.86 -12.95
N PRO A 90 -30.92 -4.20 -12.99
CA PRO A 90 -31.50 -5.24 -12.13
C PRO A 90 -30.75 -6.58 -12.18
N SER A 91 -30.37 -7.03 -13.39
CA SER A 91 -29.61 -8.28 -13.58
C SER A 91 -28.18 -8.18 -13.05
N ASP A 92 -27.51 -7.05 -13.29
CA ASP A 92 -26.12 -6.84 -12.84
C ASP A 92 -26.05 -6.78 -11.32
N ALA A 93 -27.01 -6.11 -10.67
CA ALA A 93 -27.09 -6.06 -9.21
C ALA A 93 -27.32 -7.46 -8.62
N LEU A 94 -28.24 -8.24 -9.18
CA LEU A 94 -28.50 -9.62 -8.74
C LEU A 94 -27.29 -10.54 -8.91
N ALA A 95 -26.50 -10.33 -9.97
CA ALA A 95 -25.29 -11.12 -10.24
C ALA A 95 -24.07 -10.70 -9.41
N SER A 96 -24.13 -9.56 -8.72
CA SER A 96 -23.02 -9.05 -7.90
C SER A 96 -22.88 -9.79 -6.56
N ASP A 97 -21.69 -9.74 -5.98
CA ASP A 97 -21.40 -10.27 -4.63
C ASP A 97 -21.78 -9.28 -3.51
N ALA A 98 -22.56 -8.23 -3.82
CA ALA A 98 -23.00 -7.24 -2.85
C ALA A 98 -24.08 -7.78 -1.90
N SER A 99 -24.29 -7.06 -0.79
CA SER A 99 -25.29 -7.40 0.23
C SER A 99 -26.70 -7.53 -0.35
N ALA A 100 -27.53 -8.37 0.28
CA ALA A 100 -28.94 -8.50 -0.06
C ALA A 100 -29.67 -7.13 -0.03
N ALA A 101 -29.30 -6.29 0.95
CA ALA A 101 -29.81 -4.95 1.10
C ALA A 101 -29.48 -4.03 -0.09
N TYR A 102 -28.25 -4.08 -0.61
CA TYR A 102 -27.88 -3.35 -1.84
C TYR A 102 -28.72 -3.82 -3.04
N LYS A 103 -28.81 -5.14 -3.23
CA LYS A 103 -29.57 -5.74 -4.34
C LYS A 103 -31.04 -5.32 -4.30
N LEU A 104 -31.65 -5.40 -3.12
CA LEU A 104 -33.04 -5.00 -2.89
C LEU A 104 -33.24 -3.50 -3.14
N ALA A 105 -32.34 -2.64 -2.64
CA ALA A 105 -32.40 -1.19 -2.86
C ALA A 105 -32.37 -0.81 -4.34
N VAL A 106 -31.50 -1.46 -5.13
CA VAL A 106 -31.44 -1.25 -6.59
C VAL A 106 -32.74 -1.67 -7.27
N LEU A 107 -33.28 -2.85 -6.93
CA LEU A 107 -34.54 -3.34 -7.50
C LEU A 107 -35.73 -2.45 -7.12
N CYS A 108 -35.83 -2.01 -5.87
CA CYS A 108 -36.86 -1.06 -5.41
C CYS A 108 -36.80 0.26 -6.19
N ALA A 109 -35.59 0.81 -6.39
CA ALA A 109 -35.40 2.03 -7.16
C ALA A 109 -35.83 1.87 -8.63
N HIS A 110 -35.51 0.74 -9.27
CA HIS A 110 -35.96 0.47 -10.65
C HIS A 110 -37.46 0.23 -10.73
N LYS A 111 -38.04 -0.55 -9.82
CA LYS A 111 -39.48 -0.80 -9.75
C LYS A 111 -40.27 0.49 -9.60
N GLY A 112 -39.84 1.40 -8.72
CA GLY A 112 -40.49 2.69 -8.54
C GLY A 112 -40.29 3.68 -9.70
N LYS A 113 -39.20 3.55 -10.48
CA LYS A 113 -38.96 4.35 -11.70
C LYS A 113 -39.72 3.82 -12.92
N LEU A 114 -39.79 2.50 -13.08
CA LEU A 114 -40.40 1.85 -14.25
C LEU A 114 -41.91 1.67 -14.12
N GLY A 115 -42.44 1.63 -12.89
CA GLY A 115 -43.86 1.56 -12.61
C GLY A 115 -44.53 0.39 -13.34
N THR A 116 -45.37 0.70 -14.32
CA THR A 116 -46.11 -0.28 -15.13
C THR A 116 -45.27 -1.05 -16.13
N SER A 117 -44.05 -0.58 -16.44
CA SER A 117 -43.08 -1.26 -17.31
C SER A 117 -42.12 -2.20 -16.57
N TRP A 118 -42.36 -2.42 -15.27
CA TRP A 118 -41.58 -3.33 -14.44
C TRP A 118 -41.79 -4.79 -14.83
N ASP A 119 -40.70 -5.56 -14.83
CA ASP A 119 -40.73 -7.00 -15.05
C ASP A 119 -41.16 -7.73 -13.76
N SER A 120 -42.40 -8.22 -13.72
CA SER A 120 -42.96 -8.93 -12.58
C SER A 120 -42.25 -10.25 -12.26
N SER A 121 -41.46 -10.82 -13.18
CA SER A 121 -40.67 -12.02 -12.89
C SER A 121 -39.62 -11.78 -11.79
N LEU A 122 -39.14 -10.53 -11.66
CA LEU A 122 -38.18 -10.13 -10.64
C LEU A 122 -38.80 -10.00 -9.24
N ASP A 123 -40.13 -9.94 -9.12
CA ASP A 123 -40.79 -9.82 -7.82
C ASP A 123 -40.51 -11.02 -6.91
N SER A 124 -40.40 -12.22 -7.50
CA SER A 124 -40.01 -13.44 -6.77
C SER A 124 -38.62 -13.33 -6.13
N LYS A 125 -37.65 -12.78 -6.88
CA LYS A 125 -36.28 -12.53 -6.39
C LYS A 125 -36.25 -11.46 -5.31
N MET A 126 -37.06 -10.39 -5.47
CA MET A 126 -37.20 -9.37 -4.43
C MET A 126 -37.74 -9.98 -3.13
N MET A 127 -38.71 -10.89 -3.18
CA MET A 127 -39.22 -11.57 -1.97
C MET A 127 -38.13 -12.39 -1.27
N GLY A 128 -37.28 -13.10 -2.00
CA GLY A 128 -36.12 -13.78 -1.42
C GLY A 128 -35.18 -12.81 -0.69
N LEU A 129 -34.81 -11.71 -1.35
CA LEU A 129 -33.94 -10.68 -0.76
C LEU A 129 -34.56 -10.01 0.48
N ARG A 130 -35.89 -9.84 0.53
CA ARG A 130 -36.58 -9.33 1.72
C ARG A 130 -36.38 -10.26 2.91
N SER A 131 -36.54 -11.57 2.70
CA SER A 131 -36.33 -12.58 3.75
C SER A 131 -34.90 -12.54 4.28
N GLU A 132 -33.90 -12.34 3.43
CA GLU A 132 -32.50 -12.18 3.86
C GLU A 132 -32.31 -10.85 4.64
N CYS A 133 -32.97 -9.77 4.22
CA CYS A 133 -32.89 -8.49 4.92
C CYS A 133 -33.58 -8.49 6.30
N GLU A 134 -34.47 -9.45 6.58
CA GLU A 134 -35.08 -9.62 7.92
C GLU A 134 -34.04 -10.05 8.98
N GLU A 135 -32.94 -10.68 8.56
CA GLU A 135 -31.82 -11.00 9.45
C GLU A 135 -31.12 -9.73 9.95
N GLY A 136 -31.19 -8.64 9.18
CA GLY A 136 -30.70 -7.32 9.54
C GLY A 136 -29.90 -6.65 8.44
N ILE A 137 -29.91 -5.31 8.45
CA ILE A 137 -29.26 -4.49 7.42
C ILE A 137 -28.40 -3.38 8.02
N HIS A 138 -27.40 -2.94 7.26
CA HIS A 138 -26.55 -1.82 7.64
C HIS A 138 -27.35 -0.51 7.85
N PRO A 139 -27.01 0.36 8.83
CA PRO A 139 -27.73 1.60 9.14
C PRO A 139 -27.95 2.54 7.95
N VAL A 140 -27.01 2.54 6.99
CA VAL A 140 -27.06 3.38 5.78
C VAL A 140 -28.35 3.22 4.99
N TRP A 141 -28.91 2.01 4.95
CA TRP A 141 -30.09 1.71 4.16
C TRP A 141 -31.33 2.37 4.75
N ARG A 142 -31.43 2.45 6.08
CA ARG A 142 -32.50 3.19 6.75
C ARG A 142 -32.36 4.70 6.54
N MET A 143 -31.13 5.21 6.55
CA MET A 143 -30.87 6.61 6.22
C MET A 143 -31.28 6.92 4.77
N LEU A 144 -30.90 6.05 3.84
CA LEU A 144 -31.26 6.16 2.43
C LEU A 144 -32.78 6.13 2.23
N ALA A 145 -33.49 5.22 2.91
CA ALA A 145 -34.96 5.09 2.85
C ALA A 145 -35.70 6.34 3.34
N ARG A 146 -35.17 7.01 4.37
CA ARG A 146 -35.71 8.29 4.87
C ARG A 146 -35.58 9.41 3.85
N GLU A 147 -34.46 9.44 3.14
CA GLU A 147 -34.15 10.51 2.19
C GLU A 147 -34.73 10.26 0.79
N ALA A 148 -34.89 8.99 0.38
CA ALA A 148 -35.37 8.59 -0.94
C ALA A 148 -36.62 7.68 -0.86
N PRO A 149 -37.84 8.24 -1.10
CA PRO A 149 -39.08 7.48 -1.06
C PRO A 149 -39.13 6.24 -1.98
N LEU A 150 -38.35 6.22 -3.08
CA LEU A 150 -38.20 5.03 -3.95
C LEU A 150 -37.73 3.77 -3.21
N ILE A 151 -37.02 3.93 -2.10
CA ILE A 151 -36.37 2.85 -1.35
C ILE A 151 -36.93 2.80 0.08
N ALA A 152 -38.11 3.40 0.32
CA ALA A 152 -38.70 3.53 1.65
C ALA A 152 -38.91 2.20 2.38
N GLU A 153 -39.10 1.10 1.64
CA GLU A 153 -39.25 -0.26 2.17
C GLU A 153 -38.08 -0.66 3.07
N MET A 154 -36.85 -0.21 2.76
CA MET A 154 -35.66 -0.56 3.54
C MET A 154 -35.74 -0.08 5.00
N ALA A 155 -36.60 0.89 5.33
CA ALA A 155 -36.79 1.35 6.70
C ALA A 155 -37.44 0.31 7.63
N GLN A 156 -38.06 -0.75 7.07
CA GLN A 156 -38.81 -1.76 7.81
C GLN A 156 -37.91 -2.85 8.43
N PHE A 157 -36.72 -3.05 7.89
CA PHE A 157 -35.81 -4.10 8.34
C PHE A 157 -35.02 -3.70 9.60
N PRO A 158 -34.63 -4.67 10.45
CA PRO A 158 -33.82 -4.43 11.63
C PRO A 158 -32.40 -3.93 11.26
N ILE A 159 -31.78 -3.12 12.12
CA ILE A 159 -30.40 -2.65 11.92
C ILE A 159 -29.45 -3.54 12.71
N ILE A 160 -28.34 -3.90 12.07
CA ILE A 160 -27.20 -4.56 12.71
C ILE A 160 -25.94 -3.72 12.47
N GLU A 161 -25.13 -3.53 13.51
CA GLU A 161 -23.80 -2.93 13.38
C GLU A 161 -22.87 -3.94 12.69
N SER A 162 -22.05 -3.47 11.74
CA SER A 162 -21.07 -4.31 11.07
C SER A 162 -20.15 -4.96 12.12
N ALA A 163 -20.09 -6.29 12.11
CA ALA A 163 -19.15 -7.01 12.96
C ALA A 163 -17.72 -6.61 12.56
N ASP A 164 -16.88 -6.36 13.56
CA ASP A 164 -15.44 -6.20 13.34
C ASP A 164 -14.92 -7.46 12.66
N ARG A 165 -14.20 -7.26 11.54
CA ARG A 165 -13.62 -8.37 10.80
C ARG A 165 -12.43 -8.88 11.59
N ASP A 166 -12.58 -10.05 12.19
CA ASP A 166 -11.47 -10.80 12.78
C ASP A 166 -10.79 -11.60 11.68
N ILE A 167 -9.80 -10.98 11.03
CA ILE A 167 -9.00 -11.60 9.97
C ILE A 167 -7.67 -12.01 10.61
N ASP A 168 -7.28 -13.26 10.42
CA ASP A 168 -5.96 -13.73 10.84
C ASP A 168 -4.86 -12.91 10.12
N SER A 169 -4.05 -12.21 10.92
CA SER A 169 -2.99 -11.34 10.42
C SER A 169 -1.71 -12.09 10.04
N GLY A 170 -1.59 -13.38 10.38
CA GLY A 170 -0.38 -14.18 10.17
C GLY A 170 0.18 -14.11 8.75
N ASP A 171 -0.61 -14.50 7.75
CA ASP A 171 -0.20 -14.48 6.34
C ASP A 171 0.19 -13.07 5.85
N TRP A 172 -0.50 -12.04 6.34
CA TRP A 172 -0.24 -10.66 5.96
C TRP A 172 1.06 -10.11 6.59
N VAL A 173 1.34 -10.50 7.83
CA VAL A 173 2.59 -10.19 8.53
C VAL A 173 3.76 -10.94 7.89
N ASP A 174 3.61 -12.23 7.58
CA ASP A 174 4.67 -13.02 6.93
C ASP A 174 5.01 -12.46 5.54
N ALA A 175 4.00 -12.05 4.78
CA ALA A 175 4.18 -11.40 3.48
C ALA A 175 4.90 -10.05 3.55
N ALA A 176 5.09 -9.46 4.73
CA ALA A 176 5.88 -8.25 4.93
C ALA A 176 7.40 -8.50 5.09
N CYS A 177 7.87 -9.74 4.90
CA CYS A 177 9.30 -10.11 4.90
C CYS A 177 10.00 -9.77 3.56
N PHE A 178 9.98 -8.49 3.16
CA PHE A 178 10.64 -8.00 1.95
C PHE A 178 11.41 -6.69 2.20
N ASP A 179 12.26 -6.27 1.26
CA ASP A 179 12.94 -4.98 1.32
C ASP A 179 11.94 -3.82 1.07
N PRO A 180 11.74 -2.86 2.01
CA PRO A 180 10.80 -1.74 1.81
C PRO A 180 11.06 -0.89 0.55
N LEU A 181 12.28 -0.92 0.00
CA LEU A 181 12.63 -0.22 -1.23
C LEU A 181 12.24 -1.00 -2.50
N ASP A 182 11.90 -2.29 -2.39
CA ASP A 182 11.32 -3.09 -3.47
C ASP A 182 9.86 -2.68 -3.70
N ARG A 183 9.65 -1.97 -4.81
CA ARG A 183 8.33 -1.44 -5.20
C ARG A 183 7.39 -2.52 -5.70
N ALA A 184 7.91 -3.61 -6.26
CA ALA A 184 7.09 -4.71 -6.74
C ALA A 184 6.49 -5.46 -5.55
N ARG A 185 7.32 -5.77 -4.55
CA ARG A 185 6.92 -6.44 -3.32
C ARG A 185 6.00 -5.59 -2.45
N LEU A 186 6.32 -4.31 -2.27
CA LEU A 186 5.43 -3.39 -1.57
C LEU A 186 4.05 -3.32 -2.21
N ARG A 187 3.98 -3.32 -3.56
CA ARG A 187 2.70 -3.31 -4.28
C ARG A 187 1.93 -4.61 -4.09
N GLU A 188 2.60 -5.76 -4.14
CA GLU A 188 1.99 -7.07 -3.91
C GLU A 188 1.38 -7.13 -2.50
N TRP A 189 2.18 -6.77 -1.50
CA TRP A 189 1.74 -6.74 -0.10
C TRP A 189 0.58 -5.78 0.14
N LEU A 190 0.67 -4.55 -0.40
CA LEU A 190 -0.43 -3.58 -0.32
C LEU A 190 -1.68 -4.04 -1.07
N SER A 191 -1.61 -5.02 -1.97
CA SER A 191 -2.80 -5.53 -2.68
C SER A 191 -3.54 -6.62 -1.90
N MET A 192 -2.97 -7.11 -0.81
CA MET A 192 -3.62 -8.06 0.11
C MET A 192 -4.76 -7.39 0.87
N GLU A 193 -5.67 -8.21 1.40
CA GLU A 193 -6.69 -7.73 2.34
C GLU A 193 -6.01 -7.31 3.65
N LEU A 194 -6.38 -6.14 4.18
CA LEU A 194 -5.83 -5.64 5.42
C LEU A 194 -6.45 -6.38 6.60
N PRO A 195 -5.66 -6.83 7.58
CA PRO A 195 -6.19 -7.57 8.73
C PRO A 195 -6.82 -6.65 9.80
N PHE A 196 -7.01 -5.37 9.49
CA PHE A 196 -7.59 -4.38 10.39
C PHE A 196 -8.50 -3.42 9.63
N THR A 197 -9.43 -2.81 10.35
CA THR A 197 -10.39 -1.87 9.79
C THR A 197 -9.75 -0.51 9.50
N THR A 198 -9.97 0.00 8.30
CA THR A 198 -9.56 1.34 7.89
C THR A 198 -10.76 2.28 7.72
N ASN A 199 -10.52 3.58 7.89
CA ASN A 199 -11.51 4.62 7.55
C ASN A 199 -11.30 5.15 6.12
N SER A 200 -12.25 5.95 5.63
CA SER A 200 -12.21 6.45 4.25
C SER A 200 -11.01 7.36 3.93
N GLU A 201 -10.49 8.09 4.92
CA GLU A 201 -9.29 8.92 4.75
C GLU A 201 -8.04 8.03 4.58
N GLN A 202 -7.94 6.96 5.37
CA GLN A 202 -6.90 5.94 5.27
C GLN A 202 -6.97 5.21 3.93
N ASP A 203 -8.15 4.73 3.54
CA ASP A 203 -8.34 4.01 2.28
C ASP A 203 -8.03 4.88 1.07
N HIS A 204 -8.42 6.15 1.10
CA HIS A 204 -8.09 7.10 0.05
C HIS A 204 -6.58 7.33 -0.07
N ALA A 205 -5.87 7.45 1.06
CA ALA A 205 -4.42 7.57 1.07
C ALA A 205 -3.75 6.31 0.51
N LEU A 206 -4.18 5.12 0.95
CA LEU A 206 -3.67 3.84 0.45
C LEU A 206 -3.96 3.64 -1.03
N GLN A 207 -5.16 3.99 -1.51
CA GLN A 207 -5.48 3.93 -2.93
C GLN A 207 -4.59 4.86 -3.76
N SER A 208 -4.27 6.05 -3.25
CA SER A 208 -3.37 6.99 -3.91
C SER A 208 -1.95 6.41 -4.04
N ILE A 209 -1.45 5.78 -2.98
CA ILE A 209 -0.14 5.09 -2.97
C ILE A 209 -0.15 3.90 -3.93
N ARG A 210 -1.17 3.03 -3.87
CA ARG A 210 -1.34 1.88 -4.78
C ARG A 210 -1.36 2.32 -6.25
N GLN A 211 -2.09 3.39 -6.58
CA GLN A 211 -2.12 3.92 -7.95
C GLN A 211 -0.76 4.45 -8.40
N ASP A 212 -0.04 5.15 -7.52
CA ASP A 212 1.29 5.68 -7.80
C ASP A 212 2.32 4.54 -8.05
N LEU A 213 2.21 3.44 -7.30
CA LEU A 213 2.97 2.20 -7.52
C LEU A 213 2.69 1.55 -8.88
N THR A 214 1.45 1.63 -9.38
CA THR A 214 1.10 1.09 -10.71
C THR A 214 1.49 2.00 -11.88
N GLY A 215 1.67 3.30 -11.63
CA GLY A 215 1.78 4.35 -12.65
C GLY A 215 3.13 4.43 -13.38
N GLY A 216 4.06 3.49 -13.17
CA GLY A 216 5.37 3.41 -13.82
C GLY A 216 6.39 4.51 -13.43
N ARG A 217 5.95 5.58 -12.76
CA ARG A 217 6.79 6.60 -12.13
C ARG A 217 6.30 6.89 -10.72
N THR A 218 6.85 6.15 -9.77
CA THR A 218 6.59 6.36 -8.34
C THR A 218 7.12 7.72 -7.90
N ARG A 219 6.36 8.42 -7.06
CA ARG A 219 6.70 9.71 -6.46
C ARG A 219 6.70 9.56 -4.92
N PRO A 220 7.75 8.95 -4.33
CA PRO A 220 7.86 8.74 -2.89
C PRO A 220 7.57 9.99 -2.05
N GLY A 221 8.05 11.16 -2.48
CA GLY A 221 7.80 12.43 -1.77
C GLY A 221 6.32 12.83 -1.67
N MET A 222 5.44 12.33 -2.54
CA MET A 222 4.00 12.54 -2.42
C MET A 222 3.36 11.65 -1.37
N TRP A 223 3.95 10.50 -1.05
CA TRP A 223 3.38 9.54 -0.12
C TRP A 223 3.34 10.12 1.29
N MET A 224 4.38 10.85 1.70
CA MET A 224 4.39 11.59 2.97
C MET A 224 3.23 12.58 3.10
N ARG A 225 2.83 13.22 1.99
CA ARG A 225 1.69 14.12 1.97
C ARG A 225 0.36 13.38 2.07
N TRP A 226 0.24 12.20 1.47
CA TRP A 226 -0.98 11.38 1.56
C TRP A 226 -1.12 10.68 2.91
N MET A 227 0.00 10.28 3.51
CA MET A 227 0.02 9.66 4.82
C MET A 227 -0.39 10.64 5.92
N ARG A 228 -0.09 11.94 5.80
CA ARG A 228 -0.44 12.93 6.83
C ARG A 228 -1.86 13.49 6.65
N PRO A 229 -2.75 13.41 7.66
CA PRO A 229 -2.61 12.73 8.95
C PRO A 229 -3.07 11.26 8.94
N SER A 230 -3.70 10.80 7.86
CA SER A 230 -4.56 9.61 7.85
C SER A 230 -3.85 8.27 8.16
N LEU A 231 -2.61 8.10 7.73
CA LEU A 231 -1.79 6.88 7.92
C LEU A 231 -0.61 7.16 8.87
N ARG A 232 -0.86 7.94 9.93
CA ARG A 232 0.10 8.23 10.98
C ARG A 232 -0.46 7.87 12.34
N GLU A 233 0.43 7.55 13.28
CA GLU A 233 0.10 7.22 14.67
C GLU A 233 -0.87 6.02 14.75
N LEU A 234 -0.68 5.05 13.86
CA LEU A 234 -1.47 3.81 13.85
C LEU A 234 -1.02 2.87 14.98
N SER A 235 -1.82 1.85 15.28
CA SER A 235 -1.52 0.83 16.29
C SER A 235 -1.56 -0.58 15.68
N GLY A 236 -0.91 -1.55 16.33
CA GLY A 236 -0.90 -2.95 15.90
C GLY A 236 -0.40 -3.13 14.46
N GLU A 237 -1.11 -3.92 13.66
CA GLU A 237 -0.88 -4.13 12.23
C GLU A 237 -0.86 -2.83 11.43
N GLY A 238 -1.63 -1.82 11.86
CA GLY A 238 -1.59 -0.49 11.26
C GLY A 238 -0.26 0.22 11.47
N ALA A 239 0.38 0.07 12.64
CA ALA A 239 1.73 0.62 12.87
C ALA A 239 2.79 -0.10 12.01
N LEU A 240 2.64 -1.40 11.75
CA LEU A 240 3.51 -2.11 10.81
C LEU A 240 3.36 -1.52 9.38
N LEU A 241 2.12 -1.29 8.94
CA LEU A 241 1.83 -0.61 7.67
C LEU A 241 2.47 0.78 7.58
N GLU A 242 2.28 1.61 8.61
CA GLU A 242 2.90 2.93 8.68
C GLU A 242 4.42 2.85 8.61
N GLY A 243 5.05 1.99 9.42
CA GLY A 243 6.50 1.81 9.48
C GLY A 243 7.11 1.39 8.14
N ILE A 244 6.52 0.39 7.47
CA ILE A 244 6.99 -0.07 6.16
C ILE A 244 6.80 1.01 5.10
N LEU A 245 5.68 1.75 5.10
CA LEU A 245 5.47 2.86 4.18
C LEU A 245 6.49 3.98 4.40
N LEU A 246 6.83 4.32 5.64
CA LEU A 246 7.89 5.29 5.95
C LEU A 246 9.27 4.78 5.50
N ALA A 247 9.58 3.51 5.77
CA ALA A 247 10.83 2.89 5.34
C ALA A 247 10.98 2.90 3.82
N SER A 248 9.88 2.68 3.10
CA SER A 248 9.85 2.69 1.63
C SER A 248 10.18 4.06 1.03
N VAL A 249 10.05 5.15 1.79
CA VAL A 249 10.42 6.49 1.37
C VAL A 249 11.73 6.97 2.03
N SER A 250 12.45 6.06 2.69
CA SER A 250 13.71 6.32 3.40
C SER A 250 13.59 7.38 4.50
N GLU A 251 12.48 7.35 5.25
CA GLU A 251 12.26 8.23 6.39
C GLU A 251 12.63 7.53 7.69
N ASP A 252 13.59 8.09 8.44
CA ASP A 252 14.11 7.50 9.69
C ASP A 252 13.04 7.36 10.78
N THR A 253 11.97 8.16 10.73
CA THR A 253 10.81 8.02 11.64
C THR A 253 10.15 6.65 11.57
N ALA A 254 10.42 5.86 10.53
CA ALA A 254 10.04 4.45 10.44
C ALA A 254 10.54 3.62 11.65
N ILE A 255 11.77 3.88 12.12
CA ILE A 255 12.37 3.14 13.25
C ILE A 255 11.55 3.35 14.53
N GLU A 256 11.13 4.59 14.79
CA GLU A 256 10.31 4.92 15.96
C GLU A 256 8.96 4.21 15.93
N VAL A 257 8.29 4.21 14.76
CA VAL A 257 7.00 3.55 14.57
C VAL A 257 7.13 2.04 14.72
N LEU A 258 8.11 1.42 14.05
CA LEU A 258 8.35 -0.03 14.13
C LEU A 258 8.76 -0.45 15.55
N GLY A 259 9.57 0.36 16.23
CA GLY A 259 9.99 0.14 17.61
C GLY A 259 8.84 0.21 18.64
N SER A 260 7.71 0.82 18.28
CA SER A 260 6.51 0.87 19.12
C SER A 260 5.78 -0.47 19.20
N LEU A 261 5.99 -1.37 18.24
CA LEU A 261 5.37 -2.70 18.19
C LEU A 261 6.00 -3.61 19.24
N LYS A 262 5.16 -4.28 20.06
CA LYS A 262 5.60 -5.12 21.18
C LYS A 262 4.96 -6.51 21.13
N GLY A 263 5.79 -7.53 21.27
CA GLY A 263 5.38 -8.93 21.41
C GLY A 263 5.04 -9.61 20.09
N GLY A 264 5.17 -10.94 20.08
CA GLY A 264 4.82 -11.80 18.95
C GLY A 264 5.68 -11.59 17.69
N ALA A 265 5.29 -12.29 16.63
CA ALA A 265 5.95 -12.29 15.32
C ALA A 265 6.03 -10.88 14.70
N ILE A 266 5.01 -10.04 14.92
CA ILE A 266 4.98 -8.67 14.41
C ILE A 266 6.14 -7.82 14.96
N SER A 267 6.53 -8.02 16.23
CA SER A 267 7.65 -7.26 16.82
C SER A 267 9.01 -7.75 16.35
N GLU A 268 9.15 -9.06 16.08
CA GLU A 268 10.37 -9.63 15.51
C GLU A 268 10.58 -9.13 14.09
N LEU A 269 9.52 -9.13 13.27
CA LEU A 269 9.54 -8.57 11.93
C LEU A 269 9.85 -7.07 11.94
N ALA A 270 9.19 -6.31 12.81
CA ALA A 270 9.43 -4.88 12.95
C ALA A 270 10.89 -4.59 13.34
N ASN A 271 11.49 -5.41 14.21
CA ASN A 271 12.90 -5.29 14.56
C ASN A 271 13.81 -5.53 13.35
N ARG A 272 13.53 -6.55 12.53
CA ARG A 272 14.28 -6.84 11.31
C ARG A 272 14.22 -5.68 10.30
N HIS A 273 13.04 -5.06 10.13
CA HIS A 273 12.92 -3.83 9.33
C HIS A 273 13.71 -2.67 9.94
N SER A 274 13.63 -2.44 11.26
CA SER A 274 14.41 -1.42 11.95
C SER A 274 15.92 -1.59 11.79
N MET A 275 16.41 -2.84 11.87
CA MET A 275 17.81 -3.17 11.62
C MET A 275 18.23 -2.82 10.18
N LEU A 276 17.38 -3.12 9.19
CA LEU A 276 17.65 -2.81 7.79
C LEU A 276 17.68 -1.30 7.53
N ILE A 277 16.79 -0.55 8.17
CA ILE A 277 16.79 0.91 8.08
C ILE A 277 18.03 1.48 8.76
N GLY A 278 18.33 1.04 9.99
CA GLY A 278 19.50 1.48 10.75
C GLY A 278 20.81 1.31 9.98
N ILE A 279 21.06 0.12 9.42
CA ILE A 279 22.29 -0.14 8.68
C ILE A 279 22.42 0.68 7.39
N ARG A 280 21.30 1.05 6.77
CA ARG A 280 21.26 1.93 5.59
C ARG A 280 21.44 3.39 5.94
N SER A 281 21.00 3.80 7.13
CA SER A 281 21.20 5.14 7.68
C SER A 281 22.58 5.31 8.36
N GLY A 282 23.40 4.26 8.42
CA GLY A 282 24.77 4.29 8.93
C GLY A 282 24.93 3.86 10.40
N ASP A 283 23.90 3.29 11.01
CA ASP A 283 24.00 2.64 12.32
C ASP A 283 24.44 1.17 12.15
N PHE A 284 25.68 0.88 12.56
CA PHE A 284 26.30 -0.44 12.45
C PHE A 284 26.35 -1.19 13.79
N SER A 285 25.66 -0.72 14.82
CA SER A 285 25.61 -1.38 16.13
C SER A 285 25.16 -2.85 16.04
N GLU A 286 24.18 -3.13 15.17
CA GLU A 286 23.62 -4.46 14.93
C GLU A 286 24.20 -5.16 13.68
N TRP A 287 25.37 -4.73 13.19
CA TRP A 287 25.97 -5.26 11.95
C TRP A 287 26.04 -6.80 11.93
N ARG A 288 26.49 -7.41 13.03
CA ARG A 288 26.64 -8.87 13.14
C ARG A 288 25.29 -9.57 13.12
N ALA A 289 24.27 -8.98 13.76
CA ALA A 289 22.92 -9.51 13.74
C ALA A 289 22.32 -9.43 12.33
N CYS A 290 22.66 -8.39 11.53
CA CYS A 290 22.27 -8.29 10.12
C CYS A 290 23.01 -9.33 9.25
N ALA A 291 24.33 -9.46 9.43
CA ALA A 291 25.17 -10.37 8.63
C ALA A 291 24.83 -11.85 8.83
N ASN A 292 24.35 -12.21 10.03
CA ASN A 292 24.01 -13.58 10.42
C ASN A 292 22.50 -13.87 10.35
N GLN A 293 21.71 -13.03 9.67
CA GLN A 293 20.27 -13.28 9.54
C GLN A 293 19.99 -14.65 8.92
N GLU A 294 19.14 -15.41 9.61
CA GLU A 294 18.65 -16.69 9.17
C GLU A 294 17.41 -16.51 8.28
N GLY A 295 17.11 -17.52 7.45
CA GLY A 295 15.97 -17.47 6.54
C GLY A 295 16.35 -17.19 5.09
N ALA A 296 15.43 -17.63 4.22
CA ALA A 296 15.54 -17.48 2.77
C ALA A 296 14.61 -16.38 2.22
N ASP A 297 13.93 -15.64 3.09
CA ASP A 297 13.09 -14.52 2.71
C ASP A 297 13.94 -13.30 2.29
N GLU A 298 13.28 -12.40 1.57
CA GLU A 298 13.92 -11.26 0.92
C GLU A 298 14.41 -10.22 1.93
N LEU A 299 13.75 -10.08 3.08
CA LEU A 299 14.22 -9.19 4.14
C LEU A 299 15.51 -9.72 4.77
N SER A 300 15.62 -11.03 5.02
CA SER A 300 16.87 -11.66 5.49
C SER A 300 18.00 -11.57 4.48
N GLU A 301 17.70 -11.67 3.18
CA GLU A 301 18.70 -11.40 2.14
C GLU A 301 19.15 -9.93 2.14
N ALA A 302 18.21 -8.98 2.17
CA ALA A 302 18.50 -7.55 2.19
C ALA A 302 19.36 -7.14 3.40
N LEU A 303 19.09 -7.68 4.58
CA LEU A 303 19.88 -7.47 5.80
C LEU A 303 21.32 -7.95 5.64
N ARG A 304 21.52 -9.17 5.14
CA ARG A 304 22.86 -9.74 4.92
C ARG A 304 23.63 -8.92 3.88
N VAL A 305 22.99 -8.61 2.75
CA VAL A 305 23.60 -7.80 1.68
C VAL A 305 23.99 -6.42 2.20
N SER A 306 23.09 -5.73 2.93
CA SER A 306 23.39 -4.42 3.52
C SER A 306 24.52 -4.47 4.54
N ALA A 307 24.66 -5.56 5.31
CA ALA A 307 25.79 -5.73 6.22
C ALA A 307 27.11 -5.94 5.46
N TRP A 308 27.16 -6.89 4.53
CA TRP A 308 28.39 -7.21 3.81
C TRP A 308 28.86 -6.11 2.88
N ARG A 309 27.96 -5.24 2.39
CA ARG A 309 28.31 -3.98 1.72
C ARG A 309 29.15 -3.05 2.59
N ASN A 310 28.89 -3.03 3.91
CA ASN A 310 29.51 -2.14 4.88
C ASN A 310 30.43 -2.90 5.85
N VAL A 311 31.18 -3.89 5.35
CA VAL A 311 32.06 -4.75 6.18
C VAL A 311 33.18 -3.97 6.91
N GLU A 312 33.56 -2.80 6.41
CA GLU A 312 34.56 -1.94 7.05
C GLU A 312 34.11 -1.42 8.42
N SER A 313 32.79 -1.26 8.60
CA SER A 313 32.17 -0.81 9.85
C SER A 313 32.02 -1.94 10.87
N CYS A 314 32.42 -3.17 10.52
CA CYS A 314 32.45 -4.28 11.44
C CYS A 314 33.59 -4.09 12.45
N SER A 315 33.21 -3.93 13.73
CA SER A 315 34.14 -3.75 14.85
C SER A 315 34.78 -5.05 15.34
N VAL A 316 34.35 -6.20 14.83
CA VAL A 316 34.81 -7.51 15.29
C VAL A 316 35.67 -8.16 14.21
N GLU A 317 36.72 -8.87 14.62
CA GLU A 317 37.50 -9.71 13.72
C GLU A 317 36.61 -10.80 13.12
N LEU A 318 36.75 -10.98 11.80
CA LEU A 318 36.02 -11.97 11.01
C LEU A 318 36.95 -13.10 10.61
N SER A 319 36.48 -14.33 10.73
CA SER A 319 37.24 -15.47 10.22
C SER A 319 37.23 -15.51 8.69
N THR A 320 38.18 -16.23 8.09
CA THR A 320 38.19 -16.46 6.63
C THR A 320 36.88 -17.07 6.15
N THR A 321 36.30 -17.98 6.94
CA THR A 321 35.01 -18.59 6.63
C THR A 321 33.87 -17.57 6.63
N ASP A 322 33.85 -16.63 7.58
CA ASP A 322 32.84 -15.56 7.60
C ASP A 322 33.00 -14.65 6.38
N LEU A 323 34.24 -14.28 6.05
CA LEU A 323 34.52 -13.40 4.91
C LEU A 323 34.12 -14.03 3.57
N LEU A 324 34.41 -15.32 3.38
CA LEU A 324 34.01 -16.08 2.19
C LEU A 324 32.48 -16.24 2.10
N ASN A 325 31.79 -16.45 3.24
CA ASN A 325 30.33 -16.45 3.27
C ASN A 325 29.76 -15.09 2.83
N GLY A 326 30.39 -13.98 3.25
CA GLY A 326 30.02 -12.63 2.81
C GLY A 326 30.18 -12.43 1.30
N VAL A 327 31.26 -12.96 0.72
CA VAL A 327 31.49 -12.98 -0.73
C VAL A 327 30.38 -13.75 -1.45
N GLU A 328 30.00 -14.92 -0.94
CA GLU A 328 28.93 -15.74 -1.51
C GLU A 328 27.59 -15.00 -1.50
N VAL A 329 27.24 -14.36 -0.37
CA VAL A 329 26.01 -13.56 -0.24
C VAL A 329 25.92 -12.48 -1.32
N LEU A 330 26.98 -11.69 -1.51
CA LEU A 330 26.98 -10.60 -2.49
C LEU A 330 27.00 -11.12 -3.94
N SER A 331 27.72 -12.22 -4.17
CA SER A 331 27.80 -12.84 -5.51
C SER A 331 26.44 -13.40 -5.95
N ARG A 332 25.65 -13.96 -5.02
CA ARG A 332 24.32 -14.52 -5.31
C ARG A 332 23.35 -13.49 -5.86
N VAL A 333 23.42 -12.25 -5.37
CA VAL A 333 22.58 -11.13 -5.83
C VAL A 333 23.18 -10.38 -7.03
N GLY A 334 24.34 -10.83 -7.54
CA GLY A 334 25.01 -10.23 -8.70
C GLY A 334 25.68 -8.89 -8.39
N GLU A 335 26.01 -8.63 -7.12
CA GLU A 335 26.64 -7.38 -6.71
C GLU A 335 28.16 -7.40 -6.80
N SER A 336 28.75 -6.24 -7.05
CA SER A 336 30.20 -6.08 -7.01
C SER A 336 30.72 -6.13 -5.58
N LEU A 337 31.70 -6.99 -5.32
CA LEU A 337 32.36 -7.08 -4.03
C LEU A 337 33.02 -5.75 -3.64
N PRO A 338 32.69 -5.15 -2.48
CA PRO A 338 33.35 -3.96 -1.97
C PRO A 338 34.85 -4.17 -1.78
N SER A 339 35.67 -3.16 -2.11
CA SER A 339 37.13 -3.22 -1.91
C SER A 339 37.53 -3.60 -0.48
N PRO A 340 36.90 -3.08 0.60
CA PRO A 340 37.23 -3.49 1.95
C PRO A 340 37.03 -4.99 2.21
N LEU A 341 36.01 -5.60 1.61
CA LEU A 341 35.77 -7.05 1.74
C LEU A 341 36.86 -7.84 1.00
N ARG A 342 37.17 -7.43 -0.23
CA ARG A 342 38.22 -8.06 -1.05
C ARG A 342 39.57 -8.07 -0.33
N TRP A 343 39.97 -6.94 0.25
CA TRP A 343 41.23 -6.83 0.98
C TRP A 343 41.25 -7.64 2.27
N LYS A 344 40.15 -7.67 3.04
CA LYS A 344 40.04 -8.53 4.23
C LYS A 344 40.17 -10.01 3.86
N VAL A 345 39.52 -10.46 2.78
CA VAL A 345 39.64 -11.84 2.28
C VAL A 345 41.07 -12.13 1.85
N ALA A 346 41.68 -11.26 1.02
CA ALA A 346 43.05 -11.43 0.53
C ALA A 346 44.06 -11.53 1.69
N SER A 347 43.99 -10.61 2.65
CA SER A 347 44.87 -10.62 3.83
C SER A 347 44.71 -11.90 4.66
N SER A 348 43.47 -12.37 4.82
CA SER A 348 43.19 -13.61 5.54
C SER A 348 43.74 -14.84 4.81
N LEU A 349 43.62 -14.90 3.48
CA LEU A 349 44.18 -15.98 2.66
C LEU A 349 45.71 -15.98 2.63
N VAL A 350 46.34 -14.80 2.58
CA VAL A 350 47.80 -14.63 2.73
C VAL A 350 48.28 -15.22 4.05
N SER A 351 47.57 -14.94 5.15
CA SER A 351 47.92 -15.50 6.47
C SER A 351 47.82 -17.03 6.55
N GLN A 352 47.05 -17.64 5.65
CA GLN A 352 46.90 -19.09 5.50
C GLN A 352 47.82 -19.70 4.43
N GLY A 353 48.64 -18.88 3.76
CA GLY A 353 49.56 -19.30 2.71
C GLY A 353 48.91 -19.55 1.35
N ASN A 354 47.68 -19.09 1.12
CA ASN A 354 46.95 -19.28 -0.14
C ASN A 354 47.05 -18.03 -1.03
N MET A 355 48.23 -17.81 -1.61
CA MET A 355 48.56 -16.58 -2.33
C MET A 355 47.83 -16.44 -3.68
N ASP A 356 47.62 -17.54 -4.41
CA ASP A 356 46.93 -17.53 -5.70
C ASP A 356 45.46 -17.11 -5.56
N GLU A 357 44.76 -17.63 -4.54
CA GLU A 357 43.38 -17.25 -4.27
C GLU A 357 43.30 -15.81 -3.73
N ALA A 358 44.25 -15.42 -2.86
CA ALA A 358 44.36 -14.05 -2.37
C ALA A 358 44.54 -13.04 -3.51
N LEU A 359 45.35 -13.38 -4.53
CA LEU A 359 45.56 -12.56 -5.71
C LEU A 359 44.24 -12.29 -6.44
N GLY A 360 43.40 -13.32 -6.64
CA GLY A 360 42.12 -13.18 -7.31
C GLY A 360 41.16 -12.18 -6.65
N PHE A 361 41.25 -12.01 -5.33
CA PHE A 361 40.48 -10.99 -4.60
C PHE A 361 41.14 -9.61 -4.63
N ALA A 362 42.47 -9.55 -4.51
CA ALA A 362 43.23 -8.30 -4.54
C ALA A 362 43.17 -7.62 -5.92
N GLU A 363 43.12 -8.39 -7.00
CA GLU A 363 43.01 -7.86 -8.35
C GLU A 363 41.69 -7.09 -8.55
N GLY A 364 41.83 -5.82 -8.96
CA GLY A 364 40.70 -4.91 -9.16
C GLY A 364 40.09 -4.36 -7.87
N ALA A 365 40.67 -4.63 -6.70
CA ALA A 365 40.31 -3.93 -5.45
C ALA A 365 40.97 -2.55 -5.40
N VAL A 366 40.25 -1.55 -4.89
CA VAL A 366 40.80 -0.20 -4.71
C VAL A 366 41.64 -0.15 -3.43
N PHE A 367 42.84 0.39 -3.52
CA PHE A 367 43.72 0.63 -2.37
C PHE A 367 43.22 1.84 -1.56
N SER A 368 43.17 1.71 -0.24
CA SER A 368 42.63 2.75 0.65
C SER A 368 43.53 3.08 1.84
N ASN A 369 44.44 2.17 2.21
CA ASN A 369 45.34 2.33 3.34
C ASN A 369 46.63 1.52 3.14
N GLY A 370 47.60 1.68 4.06
CA GLY A 370 48.88 0.97 4.01
C GLY A 370 48.78 -0.54 4.23
N GLU A 371 47.73 -1.04 4.88
CA GLU A 371 47.52 -2.48 5.08
C GLU A 371 47.21 -3.20 3.77
N HIS A 372 46.46 -2.56 2.88
CA HIS A 372 46.20 -3.07 1.53
C HIS A 372 47.50 -3.17 0.72
N ALA A 373 48.37 -2.15 0.82
CA ALA A 373 49.68 -2.15 0.17
C ALA A 373 50.60 -3.25 0.72
N SER A 374 50.63 -3.45 2.05
CA SER A 374 51.39 -4.54 2.67
C SER A 374 50.92 -5.90 2.16
N THR A 375 49.60 -6.13 2.20
CA THR A 375 49.01 -7.39 1.72
C THR A 375 49.33 -7.64 0.24
N ALA A 376 49.29 -6.60 -0.60
CA ALA A 376 49.65 -6.72 -2.01
C ALA A 376 51.13 -7.08 -2.22
N LEU A 377 52.04 -6.49 -1.43
CA LEU A 377 53.46 -6.82 -1.48
C LEU A 377 53.73 -8.25 -1.03
N ASP A 378 53.03 -8.73 0.00
CA ASP A 378 53.13 -10.11 0.47
C ASP A 378 52.71 -11.09 -0.63
N ILE A 379 51.61 -10.81 -1.34
CA ILE A 379 51.18 -11.61 -2.51
C ILE A 379 52.23 -11.56 -3.63
N LEU A 380 52.70 -10.37 -3.99
CA LEU A 380 53.67 -10.16 -5.08
C LEU A 380 55.05 -10.76 -4.80
N SER A 381 55.37 -11.07 -3.54
CA SER A 381 56.62 -11.74 -3.17
C SER A 381 56.66 -13.20 -3.62
N GLU A 382 55.49 -13.83 -3.79
CA GLU A 382 55.35 -15.24 -4.16
C GLU A 382 54.67 -15.44 -5.53
N VAL A 383 53.81 -14.50 -5.96
CA VAL A 383 53.02 -14.60 -7.19
C VAL A 383 53.20 -13.35 -8.05
N GLU A 384 53.70 -13.52 -9.28
CA GLU A 384 53.83 -12.41 -10.23
C GLU A 384 52.46 -11.97 -10.78
N SER A 385 52.07 -10.70 -10.57
CA SER A 385 50.90 -10.10 -11.21
C SER A 385 51.18 -8.67 -11.67
N GLU A 386 51.14 -8.44 -12.98
CA GLU A 386 51.27 -7.11 -13.58
C GLU A 386 50.07 -6.20 -13.24
N ILE A 387 48.89 -6.79 -13.03
CA ILE A 387 47.66 -6.06 -12.70
C ILE A 387 47.77 -5.48 -11.30
N LEU A 388 48.12 -6.32 -10.31
CA LEU A 388 48.28 -5.89 -8.93
C LEU A 388 49.46 -4.93 -8.76
N THR A 389 50.59 -5.18 -9.44
CA THR A 389 51.77 -4.29 -9.42
C THR A 389 51.44 -2.88 -9.92
N ARG A 390 50.72 -2.79 -11.04
CA ARG A 390 50.27 -1.49 -11.59
C ARG A 390 49.29 -0.79 -10.66
N GLY A 391 48.32 -1.50 -10.12
CA GLY A 391 47.36 -0.93 -9.15
C GLY A 391 48.04 -0.37 -7.91
N LEU A 392 49.05 -1.09 -7.38
CA LEU A 392 49.85 -0.62 -6.24
C LEU A 392 50.64 0.65 -6.59
N HIS A 393 51.28 0.69 -7.76
CA HIS A 393 52.04 1.86 -8.21
C HIS A 393 51.14 3.09 -8.40
N GLU A 394 49.96 2.93 -9.02
CA GLU A 394 48.98 4.00 -9.20
C GLU A 394 48.49 4.55 -7.86
N SER A 395 48.25 3.67 -6.87
CA SER A 395 47.87 4.09 -5.52
C SER A 395 48.95 4.92 -4.85
N ILE A 396 50.23 4.53 -4.95
CA ILE A 396 51.35 5.27 -4.34
C ILE A 396 51.47 6.67 -4.95
N VAL A 397 51.36 6.78 -6.28
CA VAL A 397 51.40 8.08 -6.98
C VAL A 397 50.23 8.97 -6.57
N SER A 398 49.02 8.42 -6.45
CA SER A 398 47.85 9.21 -6.02
C SER A 398 47.96 9.71 -4.57
N MET A 399 48.57 8.93 -3.68
CA MET A 399 48.74 9.31 -2.27
C MET A 399 49.76 10.44 -2.10
N ASP A 400 50.80 10.48 -2.95
CA ASP A 400 51.82 11.54 -2.96
C ASP A 400 51.24 12.88 -3.46
N GLU A 401 50.31 12.86 -4.43
CA GLU A 401 49.65 14.08 -4.94
C GLU A 401 48.61 14.67 -3.97
N SER A 402 47.93 13.85 -3.17
CA SER A 402 46.95 14.32 -2.16
C SER A 402 47.57 14.81 -0.83
N GLY A 403 48.90 14.72 -0.69
CA GLY A 403 49.67 15.21 0.45
C GLY A 403 50.29 16.61 0.27
N LEU A 404 50.03 17.28 -0.85
CA LEU A 404 50.38 18.68 -1.16
C LEU A 404 49.13 19.57 -1.10
#